data_AF-A0A348WEI5-F1
#
_entry.id   AF-A0A348WEI5-F1
#
_cell.length_a   1.000
_cell.length_b   1.000
_cell.length_c   1.000
_cell.angle_alpha   90.00
_cell.angle_beta   90.00
_cell.angle_gamma   90.00
#
_symmetry.space_group_name_H-M   'P 1'
#
loop_
_entity.id
_entity.type
_entity.pdbx_description
1 polymer ?
#
loop_
_entity_poly.entity_id
_entity_poly.type
_entity_poly.pdbx_seq_one_letter_code
_entity_poly.pdbx_strand_id
1 'polypeptide(L)'
;MKVLIPFQVTEATLTDINIPEDDYDEWSGATTYARGALVISTATHSVYRSLTPDNTGNDPDLEMAALADPLIENPDPQNWQLISATNPWRLFDQKPSRIATNPGSIQVELTPNEFIGGIAGFEILASEARVEVYSG
;
A
#
# COMPACT_ATOMS: atom_id res chain seq x y z
N MET A 1 -10.82 29.06 -5.75
CA MET A 1 -10.24 27.85 -5.12
C MET A 1 -10.12 26.79 -6.19
N LYS A 2 -8.92 26.23 -6.43
CA LYS A 2 -8.75 25.06 -7.30
C LYS A 2 -8.69 23.84 -6.38
N VAL A 3 -9.54 22.85 -6.64
CA VAL A 3 -9.60 21.61 -5.87
C VAL A 3 -9.09 20.49 -6.76
N LEU A 4 -8.12 19.73 -6.28
CA LEU A 4 -7.72 18.47 -6.90
C LEU A 4 -8.53 17.35 -6.25
N ILE A 5 -9.19 16.55 -7.07
CA ILE A 5 -9.92 15.37 -6.61
C ILE A 5 -8.91 14.21 -6.57
N PRO A 6 -8.80 13.46 -5.45
CA PRO A 6 -7.92 12.31 -5.38
C PRO A 6 -8.26 11.28 -6.47
N PHE A 7 -7.26 10.90 -7.25
CA PHE A 7 -7.32 9.78 -8.18
C PHE A 7 -6.86 8.52 -7.47
N GLN A 8 -7.62 7.43 -7.57
CA GLN A 8 -7.20 6.16 -7.00
C GLN A 8 -6.25 5.45 -7.97
N VAL A 9 -4.97 5.41 -7.62
CA VAL A 9 -3.97 4.61 -8.34
C VAL A 9 -4.21 3.12 -8.03
N THR A 10 -4.14 2.29 -9.07
CA THR A 10 -4.33 0.84 -9.01
C THR A 10 -3.25 0.18 -9.85
N GLU A 11 -3.12 -1.15 -9.77
CA GLU A 11 -2.13 -1.89 -10.58
C GLU A 11 -2.33 -1.67 -12.08
N ALA A 12 -3.56 -1.38 -12.51
CA ALA A 12 -3.86 -1.10 -13.92
C ALA A 12 -3.36 0.29 -14.38
N THR A 13 -3.18 1.24 -13.46
CA THR A 13 -2.81 2.62 -13.78
C THR A 13 -1.36 2.94 -13.40
N LEU A 14 -0.75 2.17 -12.48
CA LEU A 14 0.67 2.18 -12.17
C LEU A 14 1.42 1.25 -13.14
N THR A 15 1.95 1.83 -14.21
CA THR A 15 2.57 1.05 -15.29
C THR A 15 4.05 0.75 -15.07
N ASP A 16 4.74 1.58 -14.28
CA ASP A 16 6.10 1.30 -13.83
C ASP A 16 6.38 1.96 -12.47
N ILE A 17 7.18 1.27 -11.64
CA ILE A 17 7.72 1.82 -10.40
C ILE A 17 9.04 1.13 -10.07
N ASN A 18 10.04 1.92 -9.70
CA ASN A 18 11.38 1.39 -9.42
C ASN A 18 11.62 1.07 -7.93
N ILE A 19 10.59 1.19 -7.09
CA ILE A 19 10.64 0.83 -5.68
C ILE A 19 10.26 -0.65 -5.57
N PRO A 20 11.13 -1.52 -5.03
CA PRO A 20 10.78 -2.92 -4.84
C PRO A 20 9.66 -3.07 -3.80
N GLU A 21 8.77 -4.02 -4.02
CA GLU A 21 7.74 -4.44 -3.06
C GLU A 21 8.23 -5.64 -2.25
N ASP A 22 9.20 -5.40 -1.37
CA ASP A 22 9.91 -6.43 -0.59
C ASP A 22 10.06 -6.07 0.89
N ASP A 23 9.09 -5.31 1.46
CA ASP A 23 9.13 -4.89 2.86
C ASP A 23 9.31 -6.07 3.84
N TYR A 24 8.64 -7.19 3.56
CA TYR A 24 8.68 -8.46 4.29
C TYR A 24 8.38 -9.63 3.32
N ASP A 25 8.44 -10.86 3.80
CA ASP A 25 7.99 -12.02 3.02
C ASP A 25 6.48 -11.96 2.75
N GLU A 26 6.07 -12.39 1.56
CA GLU A 26 4.66 -12.53 1.18
C GLU A 26 3.96 -13.54 2.10
N TRP A 27 2.73 -13.21 2.52
CA TRP A 27 1.92 -14.11 3.31
C TRP A 27 1.67 -15.44 2.58
N SER A 28 1.73 -16.53 3.33
CA SER A 28 1.44 -17.87 2.84
C SER A 28 0.63 -18.64 3.87
N GLY A 29 -0.51 -19.19 3.45
CA GLY A 29 -1.36 -20.03 4.30
C GLY A 29 -0.69 -21.32 4.80
N ALA A 30 0.46 -21.72 4.22
CA ALA A 30 1.22 -22.89 4.65
C ALA A 30 2.26 -22.60 5.76
N THR A 31 2.52 -21.31 6.05
CA THR A 31 3.53 -20.88 7.02
C THR A 31 2.89 -20.60 8.37
N THR A 32 3.59 -20.99 9.45
CA THR A 32 3.20 -20.64 10.82
C THR A 32 3.95 -19.39 11.27
N TYR A 33 3.20 -18.35 11.61
CA TYR A 33 3.73 -17.05 12.01
C TYR A 33 3.67 -16.89 13.54
N ALA A 34 4.80 -16.50 14.14
CA ALA A 34 4.86 -16.12 15.54
C ALA A 34 4.16 -14.76 15.77
N ARG A 35 3.76 -14.49 17.02
CA ARG A 35 3.23 -13.17 17.39
C ARG A 35 4.25 -12.08 17.09
N GLY A 36 3.82 -11.02 16.42
CA GLY A 36 4.67 -9.90 16.01
C GLY A 36 5.40 -10.10 14.69
N ALA A 37 5.31 -11.28 14.07
CA ALA A 37 5.82 -11.49 12.71
C ALA A 37 5.12 -10.55 11.72
N LEU A 38 5.88 -10.06 10.74
CA LEU A 38 5.42 -9.16 9.71
C LEU A 38 5.42 -9.88 8.37
N VAL A 39 4.38 -9.65 7.57
CA VAL A 39 4.21 -10.18 6.21
C VAL A 39 3.65 -9.08 5.32
N ILE A 40 3.79 -9.24 4.03
CA ILE A 40 3.09 -8.43 3.03
C ILE A 40 1.99 -9.24 2.33
N SER A 41 1.02 -8.53 1.77
CA SER A 41 0.16 -9.01 0.69
C SER A 41 0.38 -8.11 -0.51
N THR A 42 0.87 -8.70 -1.61
CA THR A 42 0.95 -8.04 -2.92
C THR A 42 -0.41 -7.90 -3.60
N ALA A 43 -1.46 -8.60 -3.14
CA ALA A 43 -2.80 -8.47 -3.71
C ALA A 43 -3.51 -7.20 -3.24
N THR A 44 -3.23 -6.76 -2.01
CA THR A 44 -3.80 -5.54 -1.40
C THR A 44 -2.74 -4.49 -1.08
N HIS A 45 -1.49 -4.75 -1.46
CA HIS A 45 -0.31 -3.91 -1.21
C HIS A 45 -0.20 -3.45 0.24
N SER A 46 -0.39 -4.40 1.17
CA SER A 46 -0.53 -4.13 2.60
C SER A 46 0.48 -4.90 3.43
N VAL A 47 0.95 -4.28 4.51
CA VAL A 47 1.84 -4.87 5.52
C VAL A 47 1.00 -5.25 6.74
N TYR A 48 1.10 -6.50 7.16
CA TYR A 48 0.37 -7.05 8.30
C TYR A 48 1.30 -7.52 9.40
N ARG A 49 0.86 -7.40 10.65
CA ARG A 49 1.53 -7.96 11.83
C ARG A 49 0.65 -9.01 12.49
N SER A 50 1.22 -10.21 12.73
CA SER A 50 0.52 -11.25 13.48
C SER A 50 0.30 -10.84 14.94
N LEU A 51 -0.92 -10.96 15.43
CA LEU A 51 -1.33 -10.66 16.80
C LEU A 51 -1.34 -11.89 17.72
N THR A 52 -1.42 -13.09 17.14
CA THR A 52 -1.46 -14.38 17.83
C THR A 52 -0.18 -15.19 17.59
N PRO A 53 0.24 -16.03 18.55
CA PRO A 53 1.24 -17.05 18.28
C PRO A 53 0.64 -18.16 17.40
N ASP A 54 1.50 -18.91 16.71
CA ASP A 54 1.12 -20.06 15.88
C ASP A 54 0.08 -19.77 14.80
N ASN A 55 0.05 -18.53 14.31
CA ASN A 55 -0.89 -18.06 13.30
C ASN A 55 -0.62 -18.74 11.96
N THR A 56 -1.44 -19.72 11.60
CA THR A 56 -1.27 -20.57 10.41
C THR A 56 -2.58 -20.61 9.65
N GLY A 57 -2.55 -20.42 8.33
CA GLY A 57 -3.73 -20.52 7.47
C GLY A 57 -4.78 -19.41 7.63
N ASN A 58 -4.63 -18.48 8.58
CA ASN A 58 -5.48 -17.30 8.65
C ASN A 58 -4.98 -16.26 7.64
N ASP A 59 -5.82 -15.94 6.66
CA ASP A 59 -5.52 -14.96 5.62
C ASP A 59 -5.78 -13.52 6.13
N PRO A 60 -4.76 -12.63 6.10
CA PRO A 60 -4.89 -11.27 6.59
C PRO A 60 -5.87 -10.43 5.74
N ASP A 61 -5.94 -10.64 4.43
CA ASP A 61 -6.80 -9.87 3.55
C ASP A 61 -8.27 -10.25 3.76
N LEU A 62 -8.55 -11.55 3.93
CA LEU A 62 -9.90 -12.01 4.28
C LEU A 62 -10.34 -11.50 5.65
N GLU A 63 -9.43 -11.45 6.62
CA GLU A 63 -9.73 -10.88 7.93
C GLU A 63 -10.06 -9.39 7.82
N MET A 64 -9.23 -8.59 7.12
CA MET A 64 -9.52 -7.16 6.93
C MET A 64 -10.83 -6.91 6.17
N ALA A 65 -11.13 -7.72 5.15
CA ALA A 65 -12.38 -7.62 4.42
C ALA A 65 -13.59 -7.91 5.33
N ALA A 66 -13.49 -8.88 6.23
CA ALA A 66 -14.54 -9.19 7.20
C ALA A 66 -14.75 -8.07 8.23
N LEU A 67 -13.68 -7.42 8.68
CA LEU A 67 -13.74 -6.30 9.64
C LEU A 67 -14.29 -5.01 9.01
N ALA A 68 -14.26 -4.88 7.68
CA ALA A 68 -14.82 -3.73 6.96
C ALA A 68 -16.36 -3.77 6.86
N ASP A 69 -17.01 -4.89 7.22
CA ASP A 69 -18.47 -4.99 7.24
C ASP A 69 -19.05 -4.14 8.39
N PRO A 70 -19.91 -3.13 8.12
CA PRO A 70 -20.49 -2.27 9.16
C PRO A 70 -21.44 -3.00 10.11
N LEU A 71 -21.83 -4.25 9.83
CA LEU A 71 -22.70 -5.06 10.66
C LEU A 71 -21.95 -5.99 11.64
N ILE A 72 -20.61 -5.98 11.64
CA ILE A 72 -19.83 -6.83 12.55
C ILE A 72 -19.91 -6.33 13.99
N GLU A 73 -20.21 -7.24 14.94
CA GLU A 73 -20.36 -6.88 16.36
C GLU A 73 -19.02 -6.73 17.09
N ASN A 74 -17.95 -7.34 16.57
CA ASN A 74 -16.60 -7.25 17.12
C ASN A 74 -15.61 -6.86 16.01
N PRO A 75 -15.40 -5.55 15.76
CA PRO A 75 -14.62 -5.04 14.63
C PRO A 75 -13.10 -5.07 14.88
N ASP A 76 -12.64 -5.67 15.99
CA ASP A 76 -11.23 -5.73 16.31
C ASP A 76 -10.54 -6.91 15.60
N PRO A 77 -9.30 -6.72 15.10
CA PRO A 77 -8.51 -7.80 14.52
C PRO A 77 -8.16 -8.87 15.56
N GLN A 78 -8.30 -10.13 15.18
CA GLN A 78 -8.00 -11.30 16.00
C GLN A 78 -6.59 -11.83 15.70
N ASN A 79 -6.25 -12.03 14.43
CA ASN A 79 -4.98 -12.65 14.03
C ASN A 79 -4.03 -11.66 13.38
N TRP A 80 -4.52 -10.70 12.60
CA TRP A 80 -3.68 -9.79 11.84
C TRP A 80 -4.03 -8.32 12.07
N GLN A 81 -3.00 -7.52 12.31
CA GLN A 81 -3.14 -6.07 12.33
C GLN A 81 -2.57 -5.46 11.04
N LEU A 82 -3.37 -4.65 10.34
CA LEU A 82 -2.88 -3.80 9.27
C LEU A 82 -1.95 -2.70 9.81
N ILE A 83 -0.71 -2.65 9.29
CA ILE A 83 0.33 -1.71 9.75
C ILE A 83 0.48 -0.52 8.81
N SER A 84 0.51 -0.77 7.51
CA SER A 84 0.70 0.25 6.46
C SER A 84 0.49 -0.37 5.07
N ALA A 85 0.51 0.45 4.03
CA ALA A 85 0.80 -0.04 2.69
C ALA A 85 2.27 -0.51 2.57
N THR A 86 2.57 -1.34 1.55
CA THR A 86 3.93 -1.68 1.12
C THR A 86 4.66 -0.45 0.59
N ASN A 87 5.99 -0.48 0.59
CA ASN A 87 6.85 0.66 0.28
C ASN A 87 6.49 1.40 -1.02
N PRO A 88 6.32 0.74 -2.19
CA PRO A 88 5.89 1.43 -3.42
C PRO A 88 4.51 2.09 -3.29
N TRP A 89 3.60 1.47 -2.57
CA TRP A 89 2.19 1.88 -2.48
C TRP A 89 1.92 2.96 -1.44
N ARG A 90 2.87 3.24 -0.53
CA ARG A 90 2.83 4.41 0.36
C ARG A 90 2.76 5.74 -0.39
N LEU A 91 3.17 5.78 -1.66
CA LEU A 91 2.99 6.96 -2.51
C LEU A 91 1.51 7.30 -2.77
N PHE A 92 0.61 6.32 -2.66
CA PHE A 92 -0.79 6.41 -3.11
C PHE A 92 -1.81 6.06 -2.01
N ASP A 93 -1.38 5.77 -0.78
CA ASP A 93 -2.22 5.22 0.30
C ASP A 93 -3.09 6.25 1.05
N GLN A 94 -3.05 7.51 0.59
CA GLN A 94 -3.72 8.69 1.14
C GLN A 94 -3.33 9.02 2.60
N LYS A 95 -2.23 8.47 3.12
CA LYS A 95 -1.76 8.68 4.50
C LYS A 95 -0.37 9.33 4.47
N PRO A 96 -0.27 10.65 4.73
CA PRO A 96 1.01 11.36 4.63
C PRO A 96 2.03 10.97 5.72
N SER A 97 1.63 10.16 6.71
CA SER A 97 2.48 9.80 7.85
C SER A 97 3.53 8.73 7.56
N ARG A 98 3.46 8.04 6.42
CA ARG A 98 4.39 6.99 6.02
C ARG A 98 4.99 7.34 4.66
N ILE A 99 6.31 7.44 4.60
CA ILE A 99 7.03 7.89 3.40
C ILE A 99 7.57 6.66 2.66
N ALA A 100 7.40 6.63 1.34
CA ALA A 100 8.06 5.66 0.46
C ALA A 100 9.54 6.02 0.27
N THR A 101 10.43 5.03 0.28
CA THR A 101 11.88 5.26 0.18
C THR A 101 12.52 4.37 -0.88
N ASN A 102 13.42 4.93 -1.68
CA ASN A 102 14.27 4.19 -2.60
C ASN A 102 15.67 4.83 -2.65
N PRO A 103 16.77 4.07 -2.57
CA PRO A 103 18.10 4.63 -2.76
C PRO A 103 18.26 5.31 -4.12
N GLY A 104 18.88 6.49 -4.13
CA GLY A 104 19.10 7.26 -5.36
C GLY A 104 17.86 8.03 -5.79
N SER A 105 17.02 7.43 -6.64
CA SER A 105 15.85 8.09 -7.24
C SER A 105 14.60 7.24 -7.12
N ILE A 106 13.45 7.88 -6.93
CA ILE A 106 12.12 7.27 -7.12
C ILE A 106 11.63 7.64 -8.52
N GLN A 107 11.29 6.63 -9.31
CA GLN A 107 10.70 6.77 -10.64
C GLN A 107 9.37 6.03 -10.63
N VAL A 108 8.34 6.70 -11.15
CA VAL A 108 6.95 6.24 -11.18
C VAL A 108 6.38 6.64 -12.52
N GLU A 109 5.83 5.67 -13.25
CA GLU A 109 5.07 5.89 -14.47
C GLU A 109 3.60 5.57 -14.22
N LEU A 110 2.74 6.53 -14.51
CA LEU A 110 1.30 6.39 -14.40
C LEU A 110 0.68 6.53 -15.79
N THR A 111 -0.22 5.62 -16.15
CA THR A 111 -1.13 5.75 -17.27
C THR A 111 -2.56 5.84 -16.76
N PRO A 112 -3.05 7.05 -16.41
CA PRO A 112 -4.42 7.23 -15.96
C PRO A 112 -5.42 6.86 -17.05
N ASN A 113 -6.54 6.29 -16.65
CA ASN A 113 -7.69 5.97 -17.53
C ASN A 113 -8.73 7.09 -17.59
N GLU A 114 -8.47 8.22 -16.92
CA GLU A 114 -9.31 9.40 -16.91
C GLU A 114 -8.48 10.69 -16.96
N PHE A 115 -9.17 11.82 -17.16
CA PHE A 115 -8.51 13.12 -17.20
C PHE A 115 -7.97 13.51 -15.82
N ILE A 116 -6.67 13.82 -15.75
CA ILE A 116 -6.01 14.30 -14.54
C ILE A 116 -5.84 15.82 -14.60
N GLY A 117 -6.49 16.53 -13.67
CA GLY A 117 -6.47 18.00 -13.60
C GLY A 117 -5.21 18.60 -12.97
N GLY A 118 -4.34 17.77 -12.40
CA GLY A 118 -3.08 18.19 -11.80
C GLY A 118 -2.43 17.10 -10.95
N ILE A 119 -1.18 17.33 -10.58
CA ILE A 119 -0.38 16.43 -9.72
C ILE A 119 -0.03 17.19 -8.45
N ALA A 120 -0.13 16.53 -7.31
CA ALA A 120 0.29 17.05 -6.02
C ALA A 120 1.23 16.02 -5.34
N GLY A 121 2.33 16.52 -4.81
CA GLY A 121 3.26 15.75 -4.00
C GLY A 121 3.30 16.30 -2.57
N PHE A 122 3.34 15.41 -1.59
CA PHE A 122 3.37 15.75 -0.17
C PHE A 122 4.61 15.12 0.47
N GLU A 123 5.18 15.80 1.48
CA GLU A 123 6.33 15.29 2.27
C GLU A 123 7.53 14.84 1.40
N ILE A 124 7.76 15.51 0.26
CA ILE A 124 8.86 15.16 -0.65
C ILE A 124 10.19 15.67 -0.09
N LEU A 125 11.09 14.73 0.21
CA LEU A 125 12.48 14.99 0.55
C LEU A 125 13.40 14.57 -0.61
N ALA A 126 13.67 15.49 -1.54
CA ALA A 126 14.52 15.26 -2.71
C ALA A 126 15.29 16.52 -3.11
N SER A 127 16.41 16.35 -3.83
CA SER A 127 17.15 17.47 -4.42
C SER A 127 16.51 17.99 -5.71
N GLU A 128 15.79 17.13 -6.43
CA GLU A 128 15.06 17.44 -7.64
C GLU A 128 13.76 16.63 -7.67
N ALA A 129 12.67 17.25 -8.15
CA ALA A 129 11.44 16.56 -8.52
C ALA A 129 11.10 16.93 -9.97
N ARG A 130 10.97 15.92 -10.83
CA ARG A 130 10.68 16.07 -12.25
C ARG A 130 9.33 15.43 -12.55
N VAL A 131 8.50 16.16 -13.29
CA VAL A 131 7.20 15.69 -13.78
C VAL A 131 7.20 15.84 -15.29
N GLU A 132 7.03 14.73 -15.99
CA GLU A 132 6.94 14.67 -17.44
C GLU A 132 5.54 14.20 -17.82
N VAL A 133 4.90 14.90 -18.76
CA VAL A 133 3.56 14.56 -19.25
C VAL A 133 3.68 14.28 -20.74
N TYR A 134 3.42 13.03 -21.11
CA TYR A 134 3.38 12.60 -22.49
C TYR A 134 1.95 12.72 -23.01
N SER A 135 1.75 13.38 -24.16
CA SER A 135 0.52 13.23 -24.92
C SER A 135 0.66 11.94 -25.73
N GLY A 136 -0.26 10.99 -25.53
CA GLY A 136 -0.40 9.85 -26.44
C GLY A 136 -0.72 10.25 -27.87
#